data_AF-A0A363U564-F1
#
_entry.id   AF-A0A363U564-F1
#
_cell.length_a   1.000
_cell.length_b   1.000
_cell.length_c   1.000
_cell.angle_alpha   90.00
_cell.angle_beta   90.00
_cell.angle_gamma   90.00
#
_symmetry.space_group_name_H-M   'P 1'
#
loop_
_entity.id
_entity.type
_entity.pdbx_description
1 polymer ?
#
loop_
_entity_poly.entity_id
_entity_poly.type
_entity_poly.pdbx_seq_one_letter_code
_entity_poly.pdbx_strand_id
1 'polypeptide(L)'
;MNRADISSHLSEYQQGAFLIVNKQIIPLTKKITTFGRQLENDLVFHEEFLSRFHAEIVYEEDRYVLYDKQSTSGTFVNGRKIDQCVLNSGDLISLANILIMFVNNDVKITGKTMGTTQSLRQRFTSSEGGKA
;
A
#
# COMPACT_ATOMS: atom_id res chain seq x y z
N MET A 1 -2.00 1.91 -33.95
CA MET A 1 -1.57 1.67 -32.56
C MET A 1 -1.98 0.27 -32.15
N ASN A 2 -1.05 -0.54 -31.63
CA ASN A 2 -1.26 -1.96 -31.38
C ASN A 2 -1.84 -2.20 -29.98
N ARG A 3 -2.69 -3.23 -29.80
CA ARG A 3 -3.28 -3.57 -28.48
C ARG A 3 -2.23 -3.93 -27.42
N ALA A 4 -1.05 -4.39 -27.85
CA ALA A 4 0.07 -4.73 -26.98
C ALA A 4 0.71 -3.50 -26.31
N ASP A 5 0.72 -2.33 -26.97
CA ASP A 5 1.35 -1.11 -26.44
C ASP A 5 0.53 -0.48 -25.31
N ILE A 6 -0.80 -0.65 -25.34
CA ILE A 6 -1.70 -0.18 -24.27
C ILE A 6 -1.62 -1.13 -23.07
N SER A 7 -1.47 -2.44 -23.31
CA SER A 7 -1.43 -3.45 -22.24
C SER A 7 -0.16 -3.38 -21.38
N SER A 8 0.98 -3.02 -21.96
CA SER A 8 2.24 -2.86 -21.22
C SER A 8 2.23 -1.59 -20.37
N HIS A 9 1.71 -0.47 -20.88
CA HIS A 9 1.57 0.77 -20.11
C HIS A 9 0.52 0.67 -19.00
N LEU A 10 -0.53 -0.14 -19.16
CA LEU A 10 -1.49 -0.41 -18.09
C LEU A 10 -0.94 -1.35 -17.01
N SER A 11 0.06 -2.19 -17.33
CA SER A 11 0.70 -3.09 -16.35
C SER A 11 1.59 -2.35 -15.34
N GLU A 12 2.14 -1.20 -15.72
CA GLU A 12 2.96 -0.35 -14.85
C GLU A 12 2.11 0.28 -13.71
N TYR A 13 0.81 0.45 -13.93
CA TYR A 13 -0.16 0.87 -12.90
C TYR A 13 -0.73 -0.29 -12.08
N GLN A 14 -0.42 -1.56 -12.43
CA GLN A 14 -0.85 -2.72 -11.64
C GLN A 14 0.11 -3.05 -10.49
N GLN A 15 1.26 -2.39 -10.41
CA GLN A 15 2.28 -2.56 -9.37
C GLN A 15 2.53 -1.22 -8.66
N GLY A 16 2.90 -1.27 -7.37
CA GLY A 16 3.17 -0.11 -6.53
C GLY A 16 2.05 0.26 -5.56
N ALA A 17 2.31 1.32 -4.80
CA ALA A 17 1.39 1.88 -3.82
C ALA A 17 0.71 3.16 -4.31
N PHE A 18 -0.53 3.34 -3.90
CA PHE A 18 -1.35 4.50 -4.23
C PHE A 18 -2.28 4.87 -3.08
N LEU A 19 -2.76 6.11 -3.14
CA LEU A 19 -3.73 6.66 -2.22
C LEU A 19 -5.05 6.86 -2.95
N ILE A 20 -6.14 6.53 -2.28
CA ILE A 20 -7.49 6.84 -2.75
C ILE A 20 -8.05 7.94 -1.86
N VAL A 21 -8.34 9.10 -2.45
CA VAL A 21 -8.91 10.26 -1.76
C VAL A 21 -9.80 11.04 -2.73
N ASN A 22 -10.97 11.51 -2.30
CA ASN A 22 -11.89 12.32 -3.12
C ASN A 22 -12.18 11.75 -4.53
N LYS A 23 -12.33 10.42 -4.64
CA LYS A 23 -12.54 9.68 -5.91
C LYS A 23 -11.33 9.72 -6.87
N GLN A 24 -10.18 10.20 -6.43
CA GLN A 24 -8.94 10.20 -7.17
C GLN A 24 -8.03 9.07 -6.67
N ILE A 25 -7.22 8.53 -7.58
CA ILE A 25 -6.15 7.58 -7.29
C ILE A 25 -4.84 8.32 -7.52
N ILE A 26 -4.01 8.38 -6.48
CA ILE A 26 -2.75 9.12 -6.49
C ILE A 26 -1.61 8.14 -6.27
N PRO A 27 -0.75 7.89 -7.28
CA PRO A 27 0.37 6.98 -7.12
C PRO A 27 1.45 7.56 -6.20
N LEU A 28 2.02 6.74 -5.34
CA LEU A 28 3.18 7.09 -4.51
C LEU A 28 4.47 6.80 -5.28
N THR A 29 4.90 7.77 -6.07
CA THR A 29 6.10 7.66 -6.94
C THR A 29 7.39 8.17 -6.28
N LYS A 30 7.27 8.91 -5.18
CA LYS A 30 8.39 9.51 -4.44
C LYS A 30 8.71 8.72 -3.18
N LYS A 31 9.97 8.79 -2.74
CA LYS A 31 10.39 8.22 -1.45
C LYS A 31 9.69 8.88 -0.26
N ILE A 32 9.46 10.18 -0.34
CA ILE A 32 8.74 10.96 0.68
C ILE A 32 7.57 11.63 -0.03
N THR A 33 6.38 11.48 0.53
CA THR A 33 5.16 12.16 0.09
C THR A 33 4.58 12.92 1.27
N THR A 34 4.45 14.23 1.14
CA THR A 34 4.02 15.14 2.22
C THR A 34 2.56 15.56 2.08
N PHE A 35 1.89 15.79 3.21
CA PHE A 35 0.47 16.14 3.30
C PHE A 35 0.30 17.40 4.14
N GLY A 36 -0.51 18.34 3.65
CA GLY A 36 -0.83 19.53 4.43
C GLY A 36 -1.64 20.56 3.65
N ARG A 37 -1.94 21.69 4.27
CA ARG A 37 -2.65 22.79 3.58
C ARG A 37 -1.73 23.76 2.83
N GLN A 38 -0.42 23.68 3.09
CA GLN A 38 0.57 24.53 2.44
C GLN A 38 0.89 24.00 1.04
N LEU A 39 1.09 24.90 0.07
CA LEU A 39 1.32 24.57 -1.34
C LEU A 39 2.66 23.86 -1.59
N GLU A 40 3.54 23.89 -0.60
CA GLU A 40 4.83 23.21 -0.61
C GLU A 40 4.72 21.68 -0.40
N ASN A 41 3.55 21.18 0.02
CA ASN A 41 3.32 19.74 0.16
C ASN A 41 3.03 19.06 -1.19
N ASP A 42 3.30 17.77 -1.27
CA ASP A 42 2.95 16.95 -2.43
C ASP A 42 1.43 16.80 -2.57
N LEU A 43 0.74 16.61 -1.44
CA LEU A 43 -0.71 16.52 -1.37
C LEU A 43 -1.27 17.66 -0.53
N VAL A 44 -1.84 18.62 -1.25
CA VAL A 44 -2.40 19.83 -0.69
C VAL A 44 -3.91 19.68 -0.54
N PHE A 45 -4.41 19.94 0.67
CA PHE A 45 -5.84 20.00 0.93
C PHE A 45 -6.21 21.34 1.57
N HIS A 46 -7.25 21.97 1.05
CA HIS A 46 -7.75 23.26 1.55
C HIS A 46 -8.72 23.06 2.71
N GLU A 47 -8.22 22.49 3.80
CA GLU A 47 -8.98 22.22 5.03
C GLU A 47 -8.45 23.07 6.19
N GLU A 48 -9.36 23.70 6.92
CA GLU A 48 -9.02 24.64 8.00
C GLU A 48 -8.25 23.95 9.15
N PHE A 49 -8.70 22.75 9.51
CA PHE A 49 -8.13 21.94 10.59
C PHE A 49 -6.91 21.12 10.17
N LEU A 50 -6.53 21.17 8.89
CA LEU A 50 -5.31 20.55 8.43
C LEU A 50 -4.12 21.48 8.69
N SER A 51 -3.05 20.91 9.24
CA SER A 51 -1.83 21.65 9.52
C SER A 51 -1.11 21.99 8.22
N ARG A 52 -0.24 22.99 8.27
CA ARG A 52 0.53 23.43 7.11
C ARG A 52 1.38 22.30 6.54
N PHE A 53 2.16 21.64 7.40
CA PHE A 53 2.81 20.35 7.15
C PHE A 53 2.25 19.40 8.20
N HIS A 54 1.36 18.51 7.81
CA HIS A 54 0.53 17.74 8.75
C HIS A 54 1.07 16.32 8.94
N ALA A 55 1.38 15.64 7.84
CA ALA A 55 1.91 14.29 7.87
C ALA A 55 2.85 14.06 6.69
N GLU A 56 3.61 12.98 6.72
CA GLU A 56 4.36 12.48 5.57
C GLU A 56 4.34 10.95 5.53
N ILE A 57 4.29 10.38 4.33
CA ILE A 57 4.54 8.97 4.10
C ILE A 57 5.96 8.84 3.57
N VAL A 58 6.76 8.00 4.22
CA VAL A 58 8.14 7.68 3.83
C VAL A 58 8.20 6.22 3.42
N TYR A 59 8.79 5.95 2.26
CA TYR A 59 9.18 4.60 1.86
C TYR A 59 10.59 4.31 2.38
N GLU A 60 10.67 3.43 3.38
CA GLU A 60 11.91 3.03 4.04
C GLU A 60 11.83 1.58 4.51
N GLU A 61 12.99 0.90 4.52
CA GLU A 61 13.08 -0.53 4.89
C GLU A 61 12.00 -1.40 4.21
N ASP A 62 11.79 -1.18 2.91
CA ASP A 62 10.81 -1.89 2.10
C ASP A 62 9.35 -1.76 2.55
N ARG A 63 9.05 -0.72 3.33
CA ARG A 63 7.74 -0.45 3.93
C ARG A 63 7.35 1.02 3.75
N TYR A 64 6.05 1.30 3.76
CA TYR A 64 5.52 2.66 3.82
C TYR A 64 5.21 2.99 5.28
N VAL A 65 5.80 4.06 5.78
CA VAL A 65 5.62 4.53 7.15
C VAL A 65 5.00 5.91 7.12
N LEU A 66 3.85 6.08 7.79
CA LEU A 66 3.19 7.36 8.00
C LEU A 66 3.74 8.00 9.27
N TYR A 67 4.09 9.27 9.19
CA TYR A 67 4.56 10.10 10.29
C TYR A 67 3.65 11.31 10.47
N ASP A 68 3.19 11.55 11.70
CA ASP A 68 2.56 12.82 12.07
C ASP A 68 3.65 13.90 12.28
N LYS A 69 3.44 15.09 11.71
CA LYS A 69 4.39 16.21 11.82
C LYS A 69 3.98 17.20 12.92
N GLN A 70 3.64 16.68 14.09
CA GLN A 70 3.12 17.45 15.23
C GLN A 70 1.87 18.25 14.84
N SER A 71 0.96 17.57 14.17
CA SER A 71 -0.22 18.21 13.63
C SER A 71 -1.20 18.64 14.73
N THR A 72 -1.94 19.70 14.45
CA THR A 72 -2.90 20.29 15.41
C THR A 72 -4.04 19.31 15.73
N SER A 73 -4.59 18.67 14.70
CA SER A 73 -5.73 17.75 14.83
C SER A 73 -5.31 16.31 15.07
N GLY A 74 -4.02 15.98 14.91
CA GLY A 74 -3.49 14.63 14.94
C GLY A 74 -3.72 13.86 13.64
N THR A 75 -2.89 12.84 13.45
CA THR A 75 -3.01 11.83 12.41
C THR A 75 -3.57 10.53 12.99
N PHE A 76 -4.47 9.87 12.27
CA PHE A 76 -5.08 8.62 12.69
C PHE A 76 -4.97 7.55 11.61
N VAL A 77 -4.78 6.30 12.03
CA VAL A 77 -4.86 5.12 11.17
C VAL A 77 -5.91 4.18 11.75
N ASN A 78 -6.93 3.84 10.97
CA ASN A 78 -8.05 2.98 11.39
C ASN A 78 -8.70 3.46 12.71
N GLY A 79 -8.86 4.78 12.85
CA GLY A 79 -9.47 5.43 14.02
C GLY A 79 -8.57 5.55 15.26
N ARG A 80 -7.30 5.11 15.18
CA ARG A 80 -6.34 5.24 16.29
C ARG A 80 -5.35 6.36 16.01
N LYS A 81 -5.15 7.26 16.98
CA LYS A 81 -4.14 8.32 16.87
C LYS A 81 -2.74 7.73 16.85
N ILE A 82 -1.88 8.25 15.97
CA ILE A 82 -0.50 7.79 15.83
C ILE A 82 0.47 8.99 15.85
N ASP A 83 1.70 8.72 16.26
CA ASP A 83 2.85 9.58 15.96
C ASP A 83 3.58 9.04 14.72
N GLN A 84 3.71 7.71 14.62
CA GLN A 84 4.18 6.99 13.45
C GLN A 84 3.46 5.64 13.30
N CYS A 85 3.31 5.15 12.07
CA CYS A 85 2.66 3.87 11.79
C CYS A 85 3.16 3.25 10.48
N VAL A 86 3.51 1.96 10.50
CA VAL A 86 3.72 1.19 9.26
C VAL A 86 2.35 0.92 8.62
N LEU A 87 2.18 1.33 7.38
CA LEU A 87 0.94 1.19 6.64
C LEU A 87 0.83 -0.20 6.00
N ASN A 88 -0.34 -0.80 6.11
CA ASN A 88 -0.75 -2.00 5.39
C ASN A 88 -1.78 -1.64 4.33
N SER A 89 -1.77 -2.39 3.22
CA SER A 89 -2.76 -2.21 2.15
C SER A 89 -4.18 -2.32 2.71
N GLY A 90 -5.02 -1.34 2.42
CA GLY A 90 -6.38 -1.20 2.94
C GLY A 90 -6.52 -0.28 4.16
N ASP A 91 -5.42 0.18 4.75
CA ASP A 91 -5.48 1.08 5.91
C ASP A 91 -6.15 2.42 5.56
N LEU A 92 -7.03 2.87 6.46
CA LEU A 92 -7.70 4.16 6.37
C LEU A 92 -6.96 5.20 7.22
N ILE A 93 -6.37 6.18 6.55
CA ILE A 93 -5.70 7.33 7.15
C ILE A 93 -6.71 8.46 7.30
N SER A 94 -6.73 9.12 8.46
CA SER A 94 -7.51 10.33 8.70
C SER A 94 -6.59 11.47 9.13
N LEU A 95 -6.64 12.57 8.36
CA LEU A 95 -5.93 13.82 8.61
C LEU A 95 -6.98 14.92 8.77
N ALA A 96 -7.28 15.32 10.00
CA ALA A 96 -8.47 16.13 10.30
C ALA A 96 -9.74 15.52 9.67
N ASN A 97 -10.42 16.25 8.77
CA ASN A 97 -11.66 15.79 8.11
C ASN A 97 -11.41 15.00 6.81
N ILE A 98 -10.16 14.76 6.44
CA ILE A 98 -9.80 14.10 5.18
C ILE A 98 -9.60 12.61 5.45
N LEU A 99 -10.25 11.78 4.65
CA LEU A 99 -10.09 10.33 4.66
C LEU A 99 -9.32 9.89 3.41
N ILE A 100 -8.25 9.12 3.63
CA ILE A 100 -7.35 8.63 2.60
C ILE A 100 -7.17 7.13 2.81
N MET A 101 -7.48 6.33 1.80
CA MET A 101 -7.20 4.90 1.84
C MET A 101 -5.83 4.64 1.22
N PHE A 102 -4.96 3.95 1.94
CA PHE A 102 -3.69 3.47 1.43
C PHE A 102 -3.87 2.09 0.80
N VAL A 103 -3.36 1.89 -0.41
CA VAL A 103 -3.35 0.60 -1.09
C VAL A 103 -1.95 0.33 -1.59
N ASN A 104 -1.45 -0.86 -1.33
CA ASN A 104 -0.19 -1.34 -1.88
C ASN A 104 -0.44 -2.67 -2.60
N ASN A 105 -0.19 -2.68 -3.91
CA ASN A 105 -0.32 -3.86 -4.77
C ASN A 105 1.00 -4.60 -4.97
N ASP A 106 2.08 -4.17 -4.31
CA ASP A 106 3.33 -4.91 -4.29
C ASP A 106 3.14 -6.18 -3.47
N VAL A 107 2.73 -7.24 -4.16
CA VAL A 107 2.78 -8.61 -3.63
C VAL A 107 4.24 -9.00 -3.51
N LYS A 108 4.90 -8.55 -2.43
CA LYS A 108 6.12 -9.20 -1.97
C LYS A 108 5.67 -10.54 -1.43
N ILE A 109 5.77 -11.60 -2.24
CA ILE A 109 5.74 -12.97 -1.74
C ILE A 109 6.92 -13.07 -0.79
N THR A 110 6.68 -12.73 0.48
CA THR A 110 7.60 -13.03 1.55
C THR A 110 7.69 -14.55 1.54
N GLY A 111 8.85 -15.06 1.16
CA GLY A 111 9.16 -16.48 1.07
C GLY A 111 9.14 -17.19 2.42
N LYS A 112 8.05 -17.07 3.17
CA LYS A 112 7.74 -17.88 4.34
C LYS A 112 6.79 -19.02 3.93
N THR A 113 7.19 -19.76 2.90
CA THR A 113 6.77 -21.15 2.69
C THR A 113 7.88 -21.90 1.95
N MET A 114 8.99 -22.12 2.65
CA MET A 114 9.83 -23.28 2.38
C MET A 114 9.14 -24.49 3.03
N GLY A 115 8.87 -25.52 2.23
CA GLY A 115 8.22 -26.79 2.64
C GLY A 115 6.71 -26.72 2.48
N THR A 116 6.00 -27.58 1.75
CA THR A 116 6.27 -28.97 1.34
C THR A 116 5.36 -29.31 0.15
N THR A 117 5.85 -29.18 -1.09
CA THR A 117 5.16 -29.82 -2.26
C THR A 117 5.98 -30.99 -2.82
N GLN A 118 7.21 -31.19 -2.34
CA GLN A 118 8.02 -32.37 -2.63
C GLN A 118 7.72 -33.55 -1.68
N SER A 119 6.45 -33.73 -1.27
CA SER A 119 6.00 -34.94 -0.57
C SER A 119 4.68 -35.53 -1.09
N LEU A 120 4.07 -34.92 -2.11
CA LEU A 120 2.80 -35.41 -2.70
C LEU A 120 2.95 -36.14 -4.04
N ARG A 121 4.18 -36.49 -4.45
CA ARG A 121 4.44 -37.23 -5.70
C ARG A 121 4.74 -38.73 -5.53
N GLN A 122 4.74 -39.28 -4.32
CA GLN A 122 5.05 -40.71 -4.11
C GLN A 122 3.92 -41.56 -3.48
N ARG A 123 2.67 -41.08 -3.46
CA ARG A 123 1.53 -41.86 -2.92
C ARG A 123 0.55 -42.42 -3.94
N PHE A 124 0.82 -42.31 -5.24
CA PHE A 124 -0.04 -42.87 -6.29
C PHE A 124 0.73 -43.64 -7.36
N THR A 125 1.53 -44.62 -6.94
CA THR A 125 1.90 -45.76 -7.80
C THR A 125 1.99 -46.99 -6.91
N SER A 126 0.90 -47.77 -6.81
CA SER A 126 0.83 -49.22 -6.56
C SER A 126 -0.54 -49.59 -5.98
N SER A 127 -1.53 -49.80 -6.85
CA SER A 127 -2.36 -51.01 -6.79
C SER A 127 -3.19 -51.13 -8.07
N GLU A 128 -2.57 -51.57 -9.15
CA GLU A 128 -3.28 -52.41 -10.13
C GLU A 128 -2.48 -53.69 -10.33
N GLY A 129 -3.14 -54.83 -10.11
CA GLY A 129 -2.91 -56.06 -10.85
C GLY A 129 -1.91 -57.07 -10.29
N GLY A 130 -2.43 -58.14 -9.68
CA GLY A 130 -2.05 -59.48 -10.12
C GLY A 130 -1.61 -60.48 -9.06
N LYS A 131 -2.35 -61.61 -9.03
CA LYS A 131 -2.14 -62.96 -8.44
C LYS A 131 -3.16 -63.27 -7.34
N ALA A 132 -3.95 -64.35 -7.40
CA ALA A 132 -3.86 -65.61 -8.14
C ALA A 132 -5.23 -66.04 -8.68
#